data_AF-A0A167BC79-F1
#
_entry.id   AF-A0A167BC79-F1
#
_cell.length_a   1.000
_cell.length_b   1.000
_cell.length_c   1.000
_cell.angle_alpha   90.00
_cell.angle_beta   90.00
_cell.angle_gamma   90.00
#
_symmetry.space_group_name_H-M   'P 1'
#
loop_
_entity.id
_entity.type
_entity.pdbx_description
1 polymer ?
#
loop_
_entity_poly.entity_id
_entity_poly.type
_entity_poly.pdbx_seq_one_letter_code
_entity_poly.pdbx_strand_id
1 'polypeptide(L)'
;MIIMKIKPINTLLLFAMLLLGSVSASVFAKHTTHIQGHYFLVDHDVVNQAYKLTFRPNKQAILFSDVKVTGQWQWQPEQQIHIQLNQPLTQYELLMAENETHIYQLTALTVNTQNLGQDTHYTQHIQVWHKEAQRVLRTFTQVNNAKLVQQRQLQKWQTQLVNKTWEIEYIDEVTHAEVSWFKAASTASVTFNEDGTGTIQHWDNTQSELIWKMRGKKLILHYQSGDTPIKYVLSVVDYIDDIGLRFVAKQVDKTAKKARWIHGLMVEKQDVVLTHEQVVGQWHAFGRYHDYYPDQVAVANIAHTASKWSIDSMGQLYREKLDHPELGTVLRCPDNSCYVSCQFYYELLAKKGNTLYVNFYFYSEFYPQGPLKMQGKRIIQVEVRDQLGVEEFSDSFLGYTNMTLESDGSSAPYFFSMMPTPDGQTVSEVTSPEGTGTFAVVEGKLYTSINEQEVIYEITKFRRDGIEVCYYPAGESCRTGSSAVFKFSHDAGPFIED
;
A
#
# COMPACT_ATOMS: atom_id res chain seq x y z
N MET A 1 32.95 -15.20 71.60
CA MET A 1 31.99 -16.24 71.15
C MET A 1 30.65 -15.55 70.92
N ILE A 2 30.39 -15.11 69.69
CA ILE A 2 29.21 -14.29 69.36
C ILE A 2 28.23 -15.16 68.58
N ILE A 3 27.02 -15.32 69.15
CA ILE A 3 25.90 -16.07 68.59
C ILE A 3 25.11 -15.12 67.68
N MET A 4 25.03 -15.44 66.39
CA MET A 4 24.23 -14.69 65.42
C MET A 4 22.82 -15.30 65.33
N LYS A 5 21.80 -14.55 65.76
CA LYS A 5 20.38 -14.91 65.61
C LYS A 5 19.90 -14.55 64.20
N ILE A 6 19.47 -15.54 63.43
CA ILE A 6 18.77 -15.36 62.16
C ILE A 6 17.28 -15.13 62.46
N LYS A 7 16.72 -14.00 61.99
CA LYS A 7 15.28 -13.71 62.07
C LYS A 7 14.52 -14.51 61.00
N PRO A 8 13.33 -15.06 61.31
CA PRO A 8 12.52 -15.78 60.33
C PRO A 8 11.93 -14.79 59.30
N ILE A 9 12.14 -15.11 58.02
CA ILE A 9 11.53 -14.41 56.89
C ILE A 9 10.04 -14.73 56.87
N ASN A 10 9.22 -13.68 56.75
CA ASN A 10 7.75 -13.71 56.75
C ASN A 10 7.20 -14.70 55.71
N THR A 11 6.62 -15.80 56.19
CA THR A 11 5.98 -16.86 55.39
C THR A 11 4.82 -16.32 54.53
N LEU A 12 4.24 -15.17 54.90
CA LEU A 12 3.21 -14.47 54.13
C LEU A 12 3.74 -13.91 52.80
N LEU A 13 5.01 -13.47 52.74
CA LEU A 13 5.61 -12.88 51.55
C LEU A 13 5.89 -13.95 50.49
N LEU A 14 6.29 -15.16 50.93
CA LEU A 14 6.46 -16.32 50.06
C LEU A 14 5.13 -16.78 49.47
N PHE A 15 4.05 -16.79 50.26
CA PHE A 15 2.71 -17.16 49.77
C PHE A 15 2.15 -16.13 48.78
N ALA A 16 2.38 -14.83 49.01
CA ALA A 16 1.99 -13.78 48.07
C ALA A 16 2.74 -13.87 46.73
N MET A 17 4.05 -14.16 46.75
CA MET A 17 4.82 -14.39 45.52
C MET A 17 4.40 -15.65 44.76
N LEU A 18 4.06 -16.74 45.47
CA LEU A 18 3.55 -17.97 44.85
C LEU A 18 2.15 -17.79 44.24
N LEU A 19 1.30 -16.96 44.84
CA LEU A 19 -0.02 -16.62 44.30
C LEU A 19 0.08 -15.66 43.09
N LEU A 20 0.99 -14.67 43.12
CA LEU A 20 1.26 -13.80 41.97
C LEU A 20 1.88 -14.57 40.78
N GLY A 21 2.75 -15.53 41.05
CA GLY A 21 3.33 -16.41 40.02
C GLY A 21 2.30 -17.33 39.36
N SER A 22 1.30 -17.82 40.11
CA SER A 22 0.27 -18.73 39.59
C SER A 22 -0.85 -18.00 38.83
N VAL A 23 -1.18 -16.76 39.20
CA VAL A 23 -2.10 -15.90 38.40
C VAL A 23 -1.44 -15.47 37.09
N SER A 24 -0.15 -15.13 37.11
CA SER A 24 0.59 -14.77 35.89
C SER A 24 0.74 -15.95 34.93
N ALA A 25 1.03 -17.14 35.45
CA ALA A 25 1.17 -18.35 34.65
C ALA A 25 -0.16 -18.84 34.05
N SER A 26 -1.29 -18.68 34.75
CA SER A 26 -2.61 -19.09 34.24
C SER A 26 -3.18 -18.14 33.18
N VAL A 27 -2.89 -16.84 33.26
CA VAL A 27 -3.22 -15.87 32.20
C VAL A 27 -2.36 -16.13 30.95
N PHE A 28 -1.06 -16.41 31.09
CA PHE A 28 -0.20 -16.80 29.96
C PHE A 28 -0.53 -18.20 29.38
N ALA A 29 -0.96 -19.16 30.21
CA ALA A 29 -1.33 -20.51 29.76
C ALA A 29 -2.64 -20.55 28.98
N LYS A 30 -3.58 -19.61 29.24
CA LYS A 30 -4.85 -19.54 28.52
C LYS A 30 -4.70 -18.97 27.09
N HIS A 31 -3.64 -18.21 26.82
CA HIS A 31 -3.36 -17.62 25.51
C HIS A 31 -2.40 -18.44 24.63
N THR A 32 -1.64 -19.38 25.20
CA THR A 32 -0.57 -20.11 24.48
C THR A 32 -1.04 -21.23 23.54
N THR A 33 -2.31 -21.63 23.58
CA THR A 33 -2.83 -22.81 22.84
C THR A 33 -3.48 -22.51 21.49
N HIS A 34 -3.75 -21.24 21.14
CA HIS A 34 -4.68 -20.94 20.04
C HIS A 34 -4.07 -20.64 18.66
N ILE A 35 -2.76 -20.38 18.53
CA ILE A 35 -2.17 -20.03 17.22
C ILE A 35 -1.74 -21.24 16.37
N GLN A 36 -1.79 -22.47 16.88
CA GLN A 36 -1.34 -23.62 16.08
C GLN A 36 -2.19 -23.81 14.81
N GLY A 37 -1.56 -24.18 13.70
CA GLY A 37 -2.24 -24.45 12.43
C GLY A 37 -1.71 -23.61 11.25
N HIS A 38 -2.57 -23.44 10.25
CA HIS A 38 -2.23 -22.74 9.00
C HIS A 38 -3.00 -21.44 8.89
N TYR A 39 -2.29 -20.37 8.55
CA TYR A 39 -2.81 -19.02 8.41
C TYR A 39 -2.34 -18.40 7.10
N PHE A 40 -3.09 -17.42 6.64
CA PHE A 40 -2.65 -16.49 5.62
C PHE A 40 -2.52 -15.12 6.27
N LEU A 41 -1.35 -14.51 6.15
CA LEU A 41 -1.17 -13.09 6.35
C LEU A 41 -1.36 -12.43 4.98
N VAL A 42 -2.45 -11.69 4.84
CA VAL A 42 -2.88 -11.03 3.60
C VAL A 42 -2.64 -9.54 3.79
N ASP A 43 -1.68 -8.98 3.09
CA ASP A 43 -1.37 -7.56 3.14
C ASP A 43 -2.51 -6.72 2.55
N HIS A 44 -2.68 -5.47 3.00
CA HIS A 44 -3.61 -4.51 2.41
C HIS A 44 -2.90 -3.54 1.44
N ASP A 45 -1.60 -3.37 1.60
CA ASP A 45 -0.76 -2.42 0.89
C ASP A 45 -0.14 -3.02 -0.39
N VAL A 46 0.62 -2.16 -1.09
CA VAL A 46 1.02 -2.27 -2.51
C VAL A 46 1.91 -3.49 -2.84
N VAL A 47 2.48 -4.15 -1.84
CA VAL A 47 3.30 -5.35 -2.02
C VAL A 47 2.38 -6.57 -1.92
N ASN A 48 1.76 -6.94 -3.04
CA ASN A 48 0.69 -7.94 -3.17
C ASN A 48 1.13 -9.40 -2.93
N GLN A 49 1.98 -9.61 -1.92
CA GLN A 49 2.51 -10.87 -1.47
C GLN A 49 1.69 -11.33 -0.26
N ALA A 50 1.13 -12.54 -0.35
CA ALA A 50 0.51 -13.18 0.81
C ALA A 50 1.50 -14.17 1.42
N TYR A 51 1.63 -14.19 2.74
CA TYR A 51 2.42 -15.22 3.42
C TYR A 51 1.51 -16.33 3.91
N LYS A 52 1.78 -17.56 3.49
CA LYS A 52 1.24 -18.73 4.16
C LYS A 52 2.09 -19.07 5.38
N LEU A 53 1.53 -18.86 6.56
CA LEU A 53 2.16 -19.15 7.84
C LEU A 53 1.67 -20.51 8.38
N THR A 54 2.58 -21.31 8.94
CA THR A 54 2.25 -22.55 9.64
C THR A 54 2.94 -22.59 10.98
N PHE A 55 2.17 -22.53 12.06
CA PHE A 55 2.66 -22.60 13.43
C PHE A 55 2.53 -24.03 13.95
N ARG A 56 3.66 -24.62 14.38
CA ARG A 56 3.73 -25.96 14.94
C ARG A 56 3.81 -25.93 16.47
N PRO A 57 3.42 -27.03 17.16
CA PRO A 57 3.47 -27.12 18.61
C PRO A 57 4.86 -26.93 19.23
N ASN A 58 5.91 -27.32 18.50
CA ASN A 58 7.31 -27.23 18.94
C ASN A 58 7.93 -25.84 18.74
N LYS A 59 7.13 -24.77 18.72
CA LYS A 59 7.55 -23.40 18.42
C LYS A 59 8.19 -23.17 17.05
N GLN A 60 8.16 -24.15 16.15
CA GLN A 60 8.59 -23.97 14.77
C GLN A 60 7.50 -23.25 13.96
N ALA A 61 7.90 -22.27 13.17
CA ALA A 61 7.08 -21.63 12.14
C ALA A 61 7.60 -22.00 10.74
N ILE A 62 6.69 -22.10 9.78
CA ILE A 62 7.01 -22.15 8.36
C ILE A 62 6.33 -20.96 7.71
N LEU A 63 7.12 -20.11 7.06
CA LEU A 63 6.66 -19.01 6.22
C LEU A 63 6.83 -19.42 4.77
N PHE A 64 5.80 -19.23 3.96
CA PHE A 64 5.82 -19.53 2.54
C PHE A 64 5.19 -18.39 1.74
N SER A 65 6.03 -17.63 1.03
CA SER A 65 5.61 -16.79 -0.09
C SER A 65 5.87 -17.53 -1.40
N ASP A 66 7.05 -17.36 -1.97
CA ASP A 66 7.56 -17.97 -3.22
C ASP A 66 8.59 -19.06 -2.89
N VAL A 67 9.28 -18.89 -1.76
CA VAL A 67 10.16 -19.90 -1.16
C VAL A 67 9.66 -20.23 0.24
N LYS A 68 9.84 -21.50 0.65
CA LYS A 68 9.53 -21.93 2.01
C LYS A 68 10.73 -21.69 2.91
N VAL A 69 10.54 -20.94 3.98
CA VAL A 69 11.54 -20.70 5.00
C VAL A 69 11.01 -21.16 6.35
N THR A 70 11.89 -21.69 7.19
CA THR A 70 11.57 -22.12 8.54
C THR A 70 12.09 -21.11 9.54
N GLY A 71 11.42 -21.02 10.69
CA GLY A 71 11.82 -20.14 11.78
C GLY A 71 11.33 -20.66 13.12
N GLN A 72 11.60 -19.90 14.16
CA GLN A 72 11.06 -20.10 15.50
C GLN A 72 10.11 -18.98 15.85
N TRP A 73 8.96 -19.30 16.43
CA TRP A 73 8.00 -18.32 16.89
C TRP A 73 7.98 -18.24 18.42
N GLN A 74 7.76 -17.03 18.91
CA GLN A 74 7.61 -16.74 20.33
C GLN A 74 6.51 -15.70 20.55
N TRP A 75 5.79 -15.84 21.66
CA TRP A 75 4.86 -14.82 22.11
C TRP A 75 5.63 -13.60 22.59
N GLN A 76 5.16 -12.44 22.18
CA GLN A 76 5.55 -11.13 22.69
C GLN A 76 4.38 -10.56 23.52
N PRO A 77 4.61 -9.48 24.30
CA PRO A 77 3.54 -8.72 24.92
C PRO A 77 2.43 -8.34 23.91
N GLU A 78 1.26 -7.94 24.43
CA GLU A 78 0.15 -7.44 23.59
C GLU A 78 -0.38 -8.45 22.56
N GLN A 79 -0.27 -9.75 22.83
CA GLN A 79 -0.73 -10.83 21.94
C GLN A 79 -0.11 -10.77 20.54
N GLN A 80 1.17 -10.38 20.47
CA GLN A 80 1.95 -10.43 19.25
C GLN A 80 2.74 -11.74 19.17
N ILE A 81 3.00 -12.21 17.96
CA ILE A 81 3.87 -13.34 17.70
C ILE A 81 5.05 -12.87 16.87
N HIS A 82 6.24 -13.05 17.41
CA HIS A 82 7.49 -12.81 16.71
C HIS A 82 8.00 -14.12 16.10
N ILE A 83 8.22 -14.14 14.79
CA ILE A 83 8.75 -15.25 14.00
C ILE A 83 10.16 -14.88 13.56
N GLN A 84 11.17 -15.44 14.20
CA GLN A 84 12.56 -15.32 13.79
C GLN A 84 12.86 -16.37 12.71
N LEU A 85 13.28 -15.96 11.51
CA LEU A 85 13.62 -16.90 10.45
C LEU A 85 15.01 -17.51 10.70
N ASN A 86 15.17 -18.80 10.37
CA ASN A 86 16.44 -19.51 10.49
C ASN A 86 17.44 -19.07 9.42
N GLN A 87 16.95 -18.53 8.31
CA GLN A 87 17.72 -17.93 7.24
C GLN A 87 16.93 -16.74 6.68
N PRO A 88 17.60 -15.63 6.29
CA PRO A 88 16.92 -14.51 5.67
C PRO A 88 16.21 -14.91 4.38
N LEU A 89 15.03 -14.36 4.13
CA LEU A 89 14.27 -14.54 2.90
C LEU A 89 14.46 -13.31 2.00
N THR A 90 15.18 -13.46 0.90
CA THR A 90 15.30 -12.42 -0.13
C THR A 90 13.92 -12.01 -0.64
N GLN A 91 13.62 -10.71 -0.54
CA GLN A 91 12.42 -10.09 -1.09
C GLN A 91 12.71 -9.59 -2.52
N TYR A 92 13.80 -8.84 -2.69
CA TYR A 92 14.23 -8.31 -3.98
C TYR A 92 15.73 -7.96 -3.98
N GLU A 93 16.30 -7.79 -5.19
CA GLU A 93 17.67 -7.35 -5.43
C GLU A 93 17.65 -6.05 -6.23
N LEU A 94 18.48 -5.07 -5.84
CA LEU A 94 18.66 -3.80 -6.54
C LEU A 94 20.13 -3.64 -6.94
N LEU A 95 20.38 -3.38 -8.23
CA LEU A 95 21.69 -2.97 -8.72
C LEU A 95 21.82 -1.46 -8.53
N MET A 96 22.73 -1.04 -7.67
CA MET A 96 22.95 0.38 -7.34
C MET A 96 24.00 1.01 -8.25
N ALA A 97 25.05 0.26 -8.57
CA ALA A 97 26.13 0.67 -9.47
C ALA A 97 26.81 -0.55 -10.09
N GLU A 98 27.76 -0.32 -10.98
CA GLU A 98 28.63 -1.36 -11.52
C GLU A 98 29.38 -2.06 -10.36
N ASN A 99 29.04 -3.33 -10.09
CA ASN A 99 29.50 -4.14 -8.95
C ASN A 99 28.99 -3.74 -7.56
N GLU A 100 27.84 -3.07 -7.49
CA GLU A 100 27.15 -2.84 -6.21
C GLU A 100 25.71 -3.32 -6.29
N THR A 101 25.45 -4.48 -5.69
CA THR A 101 24.10 -5.06 -5.59
C THR A 101 23.67 -5.11 -4.14
N HIS A 102 22.51 -4.53 -3.85
CA HIS A 102 21.86 -4.58 -2.54
C HIS A 102 20.74 -5.61 -2.57
N ILE A 103 20.75 -6.54 -1.61
CA ILE A 103 19.72 -7.56 -1.44
C ILE A 103 18.90 -7.23 -0.19
N TYR A 104 17.61 -7.05 -0.37
CA TYR A 104 16.67 -6.78 0.72
C TYR A 104 16.10 -8.11 1.21
N GLN A 105 16.32 -8.41 2.49
CA GLN A 105 16.00 -9.72 3.06
C GLN A 105 15.16 -9.58 4.32
N LEU A 106 14.04 -10.30 4.38
CA LEU A 106 13.24 -10.46 5.58
C LEU A 106 13.97 -11.41 6.54
N THR A 107 14.22 -10.97 7.77
CA THR A 107 14.88 -11.77 8.82
C THR A 107 13.91 -12.22 9.89
N ALA A 108 12.87 -11.44 10.16
CA ALA A 108 11.81 -11.81 11.09
C ALA A 108 10.48 -11.13 10.74
N LEU A 109 9.40 -11.67 11.30
CA LEU A 109 8.05 -11.16 11.14
C LEU A 109 7.37 -11.07 12.51
N THR A 110 6.82 -9.92 12.88
CA THR A 110 5.99 -9.79 14.08
C THR A 110 4.55 -9.56 13.67
N VAL A 111 3.64 -10.40 14.13
CA VAL A 111 2.23 -10.38 13.71
C VAL A 111 1.34 -10.18 14.93
N ASN A 112 0.45 -9.19 14.89
CA ASN A 112 -0.54 -8.99 15.93
C ASN A 112 -1.69 -10.00 15.75
N THR A 113 -2.03 -10.72 16.82
CA THR A 113 -3.03 -11.81 16.81
C THR A 113 -4.30 -11.51 17.60
N GLN A 114 -4.45 -10.28 18.13
CA GLN A 114 -5.62 -9.89 18.93
C GLN A 114 -6.93 -10.05 18.15
N ASN A 115 -6.93 -9.66 16.87
CA ASN A 115 -8.13 -9.58 16.03
C ASN A 115 -8.02 -10.52 14.82
N LEU A 116 -7.95 -11.84 15.06
CA LEU A 116 -7.92 -12.83 13.98
C LEU A 116 -9.12 -12.67 13.04
N GLY A 117 -8.86 -12.58 11.72
CA GLY A 117 -9.89 -12.39 10.73
C GLY A 117 -10.45 -10.96 10.63
N GLN A 118 -9.79 -9.98 11.26
CA GLN A 118 -10.03 -8.56 11.07
C GLN A 118 -8.72 -7.86 10.67
N ASP A 119 -8.83 -6.59 10.32
CA ASP A 119 -7.70 -5.75 9.98
C ASP A 119 -6.77 -5.60 11.19
N THR A 120 -5.49 -5.79 10.95
CA THR A 120 -4.42 -5.80 11.96
C THR A 120 -3.15 -5.24 11.34
N HIS A 121 -2.12 -5.08 12.14
CA HIS A 121 -0.81 -4.66 11.69
C HIS A 121 0.19 -5.79 11.85
N TYR A 122 1.22 -5.76 11.01
CA TYR A 122 2.37 -6.63 11.18
C TYR A 122 3.65 -5.86 10.88
N THR A 123 4.74 -6.32 11.48
CA THR A 123 6.06 -5.71 11.34
C THR A 123 7.00 -6.66 10.63
N GLN A 124 7.54 -6.23 9.50
CA GLN A 124 8.68 -6.88 8.85
C GLN A 124 9.98 -6.38 9.48
N HIS A 125 10.88 -7.30 9.76
CA HIS A 125 12.25 -7.00 10.15
C HIS A 125 13.14 -7.29 8.94
N ILE A 126 13.76 -6.26 8.40
CA ILE A 126 14.45 -6.31 7.10
C ILE A 126 15.93 -6.00 7.32
N GLN A 127 16.79 -6.69 6.59
CA GLN A 127 18.19 -6.32 6.42
C GLN A 127 18.51 -6.04 4.95
N VAL A 128 19.39 -5.07 4.72
CA VAL A 128 19.99 -4.80 3.41
C VAL A 128 21.39 -5.40 3.41
N TRP A 129 21.63 -6.34 2.50
CA TRP A 129 22.90 -7.06 2.38
C TRP A 129 23.60 -6.66 1.09
N HIS A 130 24.86 -6.22 1.19
CA HIS A 130 25.69 -5.93 0.03
C HIS A 130 26.28 -7.22 -0.52
N LYS A 131 25.90 -7.57 -1.75
CA LYS A 131 26.21 -8.85 -2.37
C LYS A 131 27.70 -9.06 -2.58
N GLU A 132 28.38 -8.09 -3.16
CA GLU A 132 29.80 -8.19 -3.51
C GLU A 132 30.68 -8.09 -2.26
N ALA A 133 30.37 -7.16 -1.35
CA ALA A 133 31.10 -6.99 -0.09
C ALA A 133 30.74 -8.02 1.00
N GLN A 134 29.74 -8.88 0.78
CA GLN A 134 29.28 -9.94 1.67
C GLN A 134 28.96 -9.46 3.10
N ARG A 135 28.40 -8.26 3.26
CA ARG A 135 28.12 -7.64 4.57
C ARG A 135 26.72 -7.05 4.65
N VAL A 136 26.15 -7.03 5.86
CA VAL A 136 24.92 -6.28 6.13
C VAL A 136 25.27 -4.79 6.18
N LEU A 137 24.54 -3.98 5.41
CA LEU A 137 24.67 -2.53 5.39
C LEU A 137 23.79 -1.88 6.45
N ARG A 138 22.56 -2.37 6.59
CA ARG A 138 21.54 -1.79 7.47
C ARG A 138 20.49 -2.83 7.84
N THR A 139 19.86 -2.62 8.99
CA THR A 139 18.64 -3.32 9.41
C THR A 139 17.59 -2.30 9.78
N PHE A 140 16.33 -2.54 9.41
CA PHE A 140 15.21 -1.65 9.76
C PHE A 140 13.93 -2.47 9.91
N THR A 141 12.88 -1.84 10.42
CA THR A 141 11.55 -2.44 10.49
C THR A 141 10.57 -1.67 9.62
N GLN A 142 9.55 -2.37 9.12
CA GLN A 142 8.47 -1.79 8.34
C GLN A 142 7.15 -2.31 8.92
N VAL A 143 6.25 -1.40 9.31
CA VAL A 143 4.91 -1.74 9.78
C VAL A 143 3.95 -1.62 8.60
N ASN A 144 3.16 -2.66 8.36
CA ASN A 144 2.21 -2.75 7.27
C ASN A 144 0.83 -3.17 7.80
N ASN A 145 -0.21 -2.85 7.03
CA ASN A 145 -1.58 -3.28 7.31
C ASN A 145 -1.84 -4.65 6.69
N ALA A 146 -2.53 -5.52 7.42
CA ALA A 146 -2.85 -6.84 6.91
C ALA A 146 -4.07 -7.46 7.60
N LYS A 147 -4.46 -8.61 7.10
CA LYS A 147 -5.43 -9.51 7.73
C LYS A 147 -4.78 -10.86 8.00
N LEU A 148 -4.78 -11.30 9.26
CA LEU A 148 -4.34 -12.64 9.62
C LEU A 148 -5.55 -13.57 9.68
N VAL A 149 -5.67 -14.48 8.71
CA VAL A 149 -6.83 -15.37 8.56
C VAL A 149 -6.43 -16.82 8.71
N GLN A 150 -7.13 -17.57 9.57
CA GLN A 150 -6.91 -19.01 9.67
C GLN A 150 -7.43 -19.71 8.40
N GLN A 151 -6.63 -20.62 7.81
CA GLN A 151 -6.98 -21.29 6.57
C GLN A 151 -8.35 -22.02 6.63
N ARG A 152 -8.76 -22.50 7.82
CA ARG A 152 -10.06 -23.19 8.00
C ARG A 152 -11.25 -22.23 8.00
N GLN A 153 -11.02 -20.98 8.40
CA GLN A 153 -12.01 -19.89 8.47
C GLN A 153 -12.26 -19.21 7.13
N LEU A 154 -11.45 -19.49 6.10
CA LEU A 154 -11.71 -19.01 4.74
C LEU A 154 -13.13 -19.34 4.28
N GLN A 155 -13.73 -18.42 3.55
CA GLN A 155 -15.13 -18.49 3.16
C GLN A 155 -15.37 -19.64 2.17
N LYS A 156 -16.59 -20.18 2.20
CA LYS A 156 -17.04 -21.08 1.13
C LYS A 156 -17.29 -20.26 -0.12
N TRP A 157 -17.03 -20.84 -1.29
CA TRP A 157 -17.39 -20.21 -2.56
C TRP A 157 -18.92 -20.15 -2.72
N GLN A 158 -19.46 -18.98 -3.01
CA GLN A 158 -20.90 -18.69 -3.16
C GLN A 158 -21.20 -17.88 -4.43
N THR A 159 -20.17 -17.30 -5.05
CA THR A 159 -20.29 -16.50 -6.26
C THR A 159 -20.64 -17.35 -7.47
N GLN A 160 -21.68 -16.95 -8.22
CA GLN A 160 -21.98 -17.48 -9.54
C GLN A 160 -20.99 -16.92 -10.56
N LEU A 161 -20.24 -17.80 -11.22
CA LEU A 161 -19.17 -17.41 -12.16
C LEU A 161 -19.63 -17.29 -13.62
N VAL A 162 -20.55 -18.17 -14.03
CA VAL A 162 -20.94 -18.39 -15.42
C VAL A 162 -21.77 -17.23 -15.98
N ASN A 163 -21.63 -16.97 -17.29
CA ASN A 163 -22.32 -15.91 -18.04
C ASN A 163 -21.98 -14.49 -17.57
N LYS A 164 -20.80 -14.34 -16.97
CA LYS A 164 -20.27 -13.09 -16.44
C LYS A 164 -18.81 -12.95 -16.83
N THR A 165 -18.36 -11.70 -16.90
CA THR A 165 -16.96 -11.37 -17.07
C THR A 165 -16.39 -10.94 -15.73
N TRP A 166 -15.24 -11.49 -15.37
CA TRP A 166 -14.56 -11.22 -14.11
C TRP A 166 -13.18 -10.65 -14.37
N GLU A 167 -12.86 -9.52 -13.75
CA GLU A 167 -11.47 -9.06 -13.66
C GLU A 167 -10.83 -9.73 -12.45
N ILE A 168 -9.70 -10.41 -12.67
CA ILE A 168 -8.96 -11.10 -11.61
C ILE A 168 -7.56 -10.52 -11.53
N GLU A 169 -7.19 -9.98 -10.37
CA GLU A 169 -5.83 -9.49 -10.15
C GLU A 169 -4.77 -10.61 -10.14
N TYR A 170 -3.55 -10.27 -10.56
CA TYR A 170 -2.34 -11.11 -10.49
C TYR A 170 -2.43 -12.46 -11.25
N ILE A 171 -3.42 -12.62 -12.11
CA ILE A 171 -3.52 -13.77 -13.00
C ILE A 171 -2.65 -13.60 -14.25
N ASP A 172 -2.18 -12.38 -14.53
CA ASP A 172 -1.41 -12.05 -15.73
C ASP A 172 -0.15 -11.23 -15.40
N GLU A 173 0.81 -11.18 -16.33
CA GLU A 173 2.09 -10.48 -16.17
C GLU A 173 2.40 -9.66 -17.42
N VAL A 174 2.58 -8.36 -17.25
CA VAL A 174 3.09 -7.46 -18.29
C VAL A 174 4.57 -7.72 -18.48
N THR A 175 4.95 -8.01 -19.72
CA THR A 175 6.34 -8.19 -20.15
C THR A 175 6.55 -7.50 -21.49
N HIS A 176 7.77 -7.03 -21.75
CA HIS A 176 8.14 -6.43 -23.04
C HIS A 176 9.37 -7.15 -23.57
N ALA A 177 9.33 -7.59 -24.83
CA ALA A 177 10.40 -8.41 -25.41
C ALA A 177 11.76 -7.67 -25.43
N GLU A 178 11.72 -6.36 -25.61
CA GLU A 178 12.87 -5.46 -25.63
C GLU A 178 13.36 -5.05 -24.23
N VAL A 179 12.56 -5.30 -23.18
CA VAL A 179 12.88 -4.95 -21.79
C VAL A 179 12.78 -6.19 -20.92
N SER A 180 13.71 -7.13 -21.12
CA SER A 180 13.68 -8.46 -20.49
C SER A 180 13.73 -8.46 -18.96
N TRP A 181 14.21 -7.37 -18.35
CA TRP A 181 14.21 -7.18 -16.89
C TRP A 181 12.87 -6.70 -16.35
N PHE A 182 11.99 -6.15 -17.19
CA PHE A 182 10.72 -5.59 -16.75
C PHE A 182 9.63 -6.66 -16.66
N LYS A 183 9.03 -6.73 -15.47
CA LYS A 183 7.87 -7.57 -15.19
C LYS A 183 6.97 -6.84 -14.22
N ALA A 184 5.69 -6.73 -14.57
CA ALA A 184 4.70 -6.16 -13.68
C ALA A 184 3.45 -7.03 -13.64
N ALA A 185 2.80 -7.07 -12.48
CA ALA A 185 1.54 -7.76 -12.37
C ALA A 185 0.44 -7.07 -13.18
N SER A 186 -0.47 -7.88 -13.72
CA SER A 186 -1.66 -7.43 -14.44
C SER A 186 -2.90 -8.17 -13.97
N THR A 187 -4.05 -7.51 -14.07
CA THR A 187 -5.34 -8.21 -14.13
C THR A 187 -5.50 -8.86 -15.50
N ALA A 188 -6.44 -9.79 -15.58
CA ALA A 188 -7.02 -10.24 -16.85
C ALA A 188 -8.54 -10.36 -16.72
N SER A 189 -9.22 -10.17 -17.85
CA SER A 189 -10.64 -10.42 -17.99
C SER A 189 -10.87 -11.92 -18.22
N VAL A 190 -11.73 -12.54 -17.42
CA VAL A 190 -11.98 -13.98 -17.41
C VAL A 190 -13.47 -14.26 -17.59
N THR A 191 -13.80 -15.15 -18.53
CA THR A 191 -15.15 -15.68 -18.70
C THR A 191 -15.19 -17.16 -18.34
N PHE A 192 -16.32 -17.62 -17.79
CA PHE A 192 -16.53 -18.99 -17.36
C PHE A 192 -17.74 -19.60 -18.05
N ASN A 193 -17.58 -20.78 -18.64
CA ASN A 193 -18.64 -21.58 -19.25
C ASN A 193 -19.08 -22.71 -18.32
N GLU A 194 -20.34 -23.15 -18.44
CA GLU A 194 -20.94 -24.20 -17.60
C GLU A 194 -20.23 -25.55 -17.66
N ASP A 195 -19.61 -25.85 -18.80
CA ASP A 195 -18.90 -27.11 -19.06
C ASP A 195 -17.50 -27.20 -18.39
N GLY A 196 -17.11 -26.16 -17.65
CA GLY A 196 -15.79 -26.07 -17.01
C GLY A 196 -14.70 -25.51 -17.93
N THR A 197 -15.06 -24.98 -19.10
CA THR A 197 -14.16 -24.20 -19.97
C THR A 197 -14.36 -22.69 -19.75
N GLY A 198 -13.55 -21.87 -20.41
CA GLY A 198 -13.63 -20.42 -20.34
C GLY A 198 -12.53 -19.76 -21.17
N THR A 199 -12.43 -18.44 -21.09
CA THR A 199 -11.36 -17.68 -21.75
C THR A 199 -10.73 -16.69 -20.78
N ILE A 200 -9.44 -16.44 -20.98
CA ILE A 200 -8.69 -15.35 -20.35
C ILE A 200 -8.24 -14.40 -21.44
N GLN A 201 -8.60 -13.12 -21.29
CA GLN A 201 -8.16 -12.02 -22.12
C GLN A 201 -7.01 -11.31 -21.41
N HIS A 202 -5.80 -11.48 -21.93
CA HIS A 202 -4.57 -10.93 -21.38
C HIS A 202 -4.41 -9.44 -21.66
N TRP A 203 -3.46 -8.80 -20.98
CA TRP A 203 -3.16 -7.37 -21.09
C TRP A 203 -2.80 -6.89 -22.51
N ASP A 204 -2.17 -7.76 -23.29
CA ASP A 204 -1.75 -7.49 -24.68
C ASP A 204 -2.84 -7.80 -25.72
N ASN A 205 -4.06 -8.02 -25.25
CA ASN A 205 -5.22 -8.45 -26.02
C ASN A 205 -5.12 -9.86 -26.61
N THR A 206 -4.14 -10.67 -26.22
CA THR A 206 -4.14 -12.11 -26.55
C THR A 206 -5.15 -12.88 -25.70
N GLN A 207 -5.61 -14.03 -26.20
CA GLN A 207 -6.57 -14.88 -25.51
C GLN A 207 -5.98 -16.26 -25.25
N SER A 208 -6.28 -16.79 -24.06
CA SER A 208 -5.95 -18.16 -23.67
C SER A 208 -7.19 -18.93 -23.28
N GLU A 209 -7.23 -20.20 -23.66
CA GLU A 209 -8.24 -21.13 -23.17
C GLU A 209 -8.05 -21.40 -21.67
N LEU A 210 -9.17 -21.47 -20.95
CA LEU A 210 -9.22 -21.75 -19.54
C LEU A 210 -9.99 -23.04 -19.29
N ILE A 211 -9.43 -23.90 -18.44
CA ILE A 211 -10.16 -25.00 -17.79
C ILE A 211 -10.28 -24.68 -16.31
N TRP A 212 -11.50 -24.70 -15.78
CA TRP A 212 -11.78 -24.36 -14.40
C TRP A 212 -12.63 -25.42 -13.70
N LYS A 213 -12.54 -25.46 -12.37
CA LYS A 213 -13.44 -26.26 -11.53
C LYS A 213 -13.47 -25.81 -10.09
N MET A 214 -14.58 -26.10 -9.44
CA MET A 214 -14.72 -26.01 -7.99
C MET A 214 -14.24 -27.29 -7.31
N ARG A 215 -13.42 -27.15 -6.26
CA ARG A 215 -13.04 -28.26 -5.38
C ARG A 215 -13.16 -27.84 -3.92
N GLY A 216 -14.29 -28.16 -3.30
CA GLY A 216 -14.61 -27.70 -1.95
C GLY A 216 -14.70 -26.17 -1.92
N LYS A 217 -13.89 -25.50 -1.09
CA LYS A 217 -13.86 -24.03 -0.96
C LYS A 217 -12.94 -23.32 -1.98
N LYS A 218 -12.52 -23.99 -3.05
CA LYS A 218 -11.46 -23.50 -3.94
C LYS A 218 -11.90 -23.47 -5.39
N LEU A 219 -11.61 -22.37 -6.07
CA LEU A 219 -11.64 -22.27 -7.52
C LEU A 219 -10.24 -22.64 -8.04
N ILE A 220 -10.19 -23.59 -8.98
CA ILE A 220 -8.95 -24.04 -9.61
C ILE A 220 -9.02 -23.70 -11.08
N LEU A 221 -8.04 -22.94 -11.55
CA LEU A 221 -7.87 -22.52 -12.94
C LEU A 221 -6.63 -23.16 -13.55
N HIS A 222 -6.74 -23.50 -14.83
CA HIS A 222 -5.66 -24.02 -15.66
C HIS A 222 -5.70 -23.32 -17.01
N TYR A 223 -4.62 -22.62 -17.36
CA TYR A 223 -4.51 -21.87 -18.60
C TYR A 223 -3.04 -21.79 -19.05
N GLN A 224 -2.83 -21.29 -20.26
CA GLN A 224 -1.50 -20.96 -20.79
C GLN A 224 -1.27 -19.46 -20.65
N SER A 225 -0.05 -19.06 -20.27
CA SER A 225 0.39 -17.66 -20.30
C SER A 225 1.62 -17.61 -21.18
N GLY A 226 1.46 -17.18 -22.43
CA GLY A 226 2.42 -17.49 -23.49
C GLY A 226 2.65 -19.02 -23.57
N ASP A 227 3.90 -19.45 -23.53
CA ASP A 227 4.27 -20.88 -23.55
C ASP A 227 4.24 -21.56 -22.17
N THR A 228 3.80 -20.85 -21.12
CA THR A 228 3.89 -21.34 -19.74
C THR A 228 2.54 -21.85 -19.23
N PRO A 229 2.40 -23.14 -18.92
CA PRO A 229 1.19 -23.69 -18.31
C PRO A 229 1.09 -23.29 -16.84
N ILE A 230 0.06 -22.52 -16.52
CA ILE A 230 -0.22 -22.02 -15.17
C ILE A 230 -1.31 -22.85 -14.49
N LYS A 231 -1.14 -23.07 -13.18
CA LYS A 231 -2.23 -23.50 -12.29
C LYS A 231 -2.45 -22.42 -11.23
N TYR A 232 -3.67 -21.91 -11.16
CA TYR A 232 -4.07 -20.89 -10.20
C TYR A 232 -5.13 -21.47 -9.26
N VAL A 233 -4.94 -21.36 -7.95
CA VAL A 233 -5.87 -21.93 -6.95
C VAL A 233 -6.30 -20.84 -5.99
N LEU A 234 -7.51 -20.31 -6.17
CA LEU A 234 -8.06 -19.23 -5.36
C LEU A 234 -8.84 -19.79 -4.17
N SER A 235 -8.78 -19.09 -3.04
CA SER A 235 -9.63 -19.30 -1.88
C SER A 235 -10.14 -17.94 -1.40
N VAL A 236 -11.43 -17.88 -1.06
CA VAL A 236 -12.09 -16.63 -0.68
C VAL A 236 -11.69 -16.23 0.74
N VAL A 237 -11.19 -15.00 0.88
CA VAL A 237 -10.90 -14.37 2.16
C VAL A 237 -12.17 -13.69 2.65
N ASP A 238 -12.72 -12.78 1.86
CA ASP A 238 -13.96 -12.04 2.14
C ASP A 238 -14.75 -11.79 0.85
N TYR A 239 -16.06 -11.57 0.99
CA TYR A 239 -16.91 -11.08 -0.09
C TYR A 239 -16.98 -9.56 -0.09
N ILE A 240 -17.09 -9.01 -1.28
CA ILE A 240 -17.31 -7.59 -1.53
C ILE A 240 -18.75 -7.47 -2.00
N ASP A 241 -19.66 -7.46 -1.01
CA ASP A 241 -21.10 -7.54 -1.22
C ASP A 241 -21.49 -8.55 -2.31
N ASP A 242 -22.18 -8.09 -3.34
CA ASP A 242 -22.67 -8.84 -4.49
C ASP A 242 -21.83 -8.64 -5.76
N ILE A 243 -20.74 -7.86 -5.69
CA ILE A 243 -19.96 -7.44 -6.86
C ILE A 243 -18.60 -8.13 -6.99
N GLY A 244 -18.10 -8.77 -5.93
CA GLY A 244 -16.77 -9.37 -5.98
C GLY A 244 -16.33 -10.06 -4.70
N LEU A 245 -15.03 -10.36 -4.65
CA LEU A 245 -14.39 -10.99 -3.51
C LEU A 245 -12.91 -10.63 -3.40
N ARG A 246 -12.41 -10.65 -2.16
CA ARG A 246 -10.98 -10.70 -1.84
C ARG A 246 -10.53 -12.16 -1.76
N PHE A 247 -9.41 -12.49 -2.38
CA PHE A 247 -8.89 -13.86 -2.37
C PHE A 247 -7.43 -13.94 -1.93
N VAL A 248 -7.05 -15.16 -1.54
CA VAL A 248 -5.67 -15.61 -1.53
C VAL A 248 -5.51 -16.74 -2.54
N ALA A 249 -4.49 -16.67 -3.37
CA ALA A 249 -4.25 -17.62 -4.43
C ALA A 249 -2.86 -18.24 -4.37
N LYS A 250 -2.79 -19.51 -4.73
CA LYS A 250 -1.53 -20.17 -5.06
C LYS A 250 -1.39 -20.25 -6.57
N GLN A 251 -0.42 -19.52 -7.11
CA GLN A 251 -0.02 -19.65 -8.51
C GLN A 251 1.13 -20.64 -8.60
N VAL A 252 1.06 -21.54 -9.59
CA VAL A 252 2.10 -22.54 -9.87
C VAL A 252 2.44 -22.48 -11.35
N ASP A 253 3.68 -22.09 -11.63
CA ASP A 253 4.32 -22.29 -12.92
C ASP A 253 4.75 -23.77 -12.98
N LYS A 254 4.14 -24.54 -13.89
CA LYS A 254 4.43 -25.97 -14.00
C LYS A 254 5.77 -26.24 -14.70
N THR A 255 6.25 -25.33 -15.53
CA THR A 255 7.52 -25.44 -16.26
C THR A 255 8.68 -25.20 -15.31
N ALA A 256 8.69 -24.06 -14.61
CA ALA A 256 9.73 -23.74 -13.63
C ALA A 256 9.58 -24.50 -12.30
N LYS A 257 8.45 -25.19 -12.08
CA LYS A 257 8.06 -25.83 -10.81
C LYS A 257 8.10 -24.87 -9.62
N LYS A 258 7.91 -23.58 -9.89
CA LYS A 258 7.85 -22.51 -8.88
C LYS A 258 6.41 -22.25 -8.48
N ALA A 259 6.21 -21.89 -7.23
CA ALA A 259 4.90 -21.53 -6.72
C ALA A 259 5.00 -20.34 -5.79
N ARG A 260 4.06 -19.40 -5.93
CA ARG A 260 3.95 -18.22 -5.07
C ARG A 260 2.55 -18.09 -4.48
N TRP A 261 2.47 -17.43 -3.33
CA TRP A 261 1.23 -17.00 -2.71
C TRP A 261 1.03 -15.51 -2.92
N ILE A 262 -0.16 -15.16 -3.38
CA ILE A 262 -0.57 -13.81 -3.73
C ILE A 262 -1.99 -13.59 -3.20
N HIS A 263 -2.39 -12.34 -3.09
CA HIS A 263 -3.76 -11.95 -2.82
C HIS A 263 -4.20 -10.91 -3.84
N GLY A 264 -5.50 -10.67 -3.91
CA GLY A 264 -6.05 -9.66 -4.79
C GLY A 264 -7.57 -9.67 -4.78
N LEU A 265 -8.12 -8.88 -5.67
CA LEU A 265 -9.54 -8.73 -5.93
C LEU A 265 -9.96 -9.51 -7.16
N MET A 266 -11.14 -10.11 -7.07
CA MET A 266 -11.88 -10.65 -8.20
C MET A 266 -13.23 -9.92 -8.24
N VAL A 267 -13.44 -9.11 -9.26
CA VAL A 267 -14.60 -8.22 -9.39
C VAL A 267 -15.35 -8.55 -10.67
N GLU A 268 -16.66 -8.64 -10.58
CA GLU A 268 -17.54 -8.79 -11.73
C GLU A 268 -17.53 -7.49 -12.53
N LYS A 269 -17.22 -7.57 -13.82
CA LYS A 269 -17.33 -6.43 -14.72
C LYS A 269 -18.81 -6.22 -15.04
N GLN A 270 -19.36 -5.14 -14.51
CA GLN A 270 -20.72 -4.68 -14.77
C GLN A 270 -20.76 -3.86 -16.06
N ASP A 271 -21.93 -3.77 -16.68
CA ASP A 271 -22.15 -2.89 -17.84
C ASP A 271 -22.35 -1.44 -17.37
N VAL A 272 -21.27 -0.84 -16.90
CA VAL A 272 -21.22 0.52 -16.35
C VAL A 272 -20.00 1.25 -16.89
N VAL A 273 -20.10 2.57 -16.98
CA VAL A 273 -19.02 3.46 -17.43
C VAL A 273 -18.92 4.66 -16.49
N LEU A 274 -17.75 5.31 -16.45
CA LEU A 274 -17.63 6.57 -15.72
C LEU A 274 -18.36 7.68 -16.48
N THR A 275 -19.05 8.52 -15.72
CA THR A 275 -19.63 9.77 -16.20
C THR A 275 -18.87 10.95 -15.62
N HIS A 276 -18.98 12.13 -16.23
CA HIS A 276 -18.29 13.34 -15.77
C HIS A 276 -18.61 13.65 -14.30
N GLU A 277 -19.90 13.56 -13.93
CA GLU A 277 -20.39 13.77 -12.57
C GLU A 277 -19.83 12.78 -11.55
N GLN A 278 -19.53 11.54 -11.96
CA GLN A 278 -18.95 10.53 -11.08
C GLN A 278 -17.44 10.66 -10.90
N VAL A 279 -16.78 11.38 -11.81
CA VAL A 279 -15.34 11.66 -11.71
C VAL A 279 -15.09 12.85 -10.79
N VAL A 280 -15.89 13.91 -10.92
CA VAL A 280 -15.75 15.13 -10.12
C VAL A 280 -15.89 14.86 -8.63
N GLY A 281 -14.97 15.42 -7.84
CA GLY A 281 -14.89 15.26 -6.39
C GLY A 281 -13.51 14.77 -5.95
N GLN A 282 -13.42 14.38 -4.69
CA GLN A 282 -12.20 13.87 -4.10
C GLN A 282 -12.19 12.33 -4.08
N TRP A 283 -11.21 11.76 -4.76
CA TRP A 283 -10.95 10.34 -4.80
C TRP A 283 -9.91 9.96 -3.76
N HIS A 284 -10.27 9.07 -2.84
CA HIS A 284 -9.36 8.50 -1.86
C HIS A 284 -8.97 7.08 -2.28
N ALA A 285 -7.70 6.89 -2.60
CA ALA A 285 -7.12 5.61 -3.00
C ALA A 285 -5.66 5.52 -2.53
N PHE A 286 -5.23 4.33 -2.08
CA PHE A 286 -3.87 4.10 -1.59
C PHE A 286 -3.40 5.07 -0.49
N GLY A 287 -4.33 5.48 0.39
CA GLY A 287 -4.05 6.45 1.45
C GLY A 287 -3.77 7.88 0.94
N ARG A 288 -4.13 8.18 -0.32
CA ARG A 288 -3.91 9.48 -0.95
C ARG A 288 -5.20 10.04 -1.52
N TYR A 289 -5.36 11.34 -1.40
CA TYR A 289 -6.47 12.09 -1.99
C TYR A 289 -6.09 12.61 -3.38
N HIS A 290 -7.02 12.53 -4.32
CA HIS A 290 -6.89 13.05 -5.67
C HIS A 290 -8.14 13.87 -5.97
N ASP A 291 -7.98 15.16 -6.21
CA ASP A 291 -9.11 16.04 -6.51
C ASP A 291 -9.31 16.12 -8.02
N TYR A 292 -10.54 15.85 -8.46
CA TYR A 292 -10.98 15.97 -9.84
C TYR A 292 -11.97 17.13 -9.96
N TYR A 293 -11.54 18.19 -10.64
CA TYR A 293 -12.31 19.42 -10.77
C TYR A 293 -13.22 19.38 -12.02
N PRO A 294 -14.38 20.07 -11.99
CA PRO A 294 -15.29 20.17 -13.14
C PRO A 294 -14.66 20.70 -14.42
N ASP A 295 -13.64 21.56 -14.31
CA ASP A 295 -12.89 22.15 -15.42
C ASP A 295 -11.82 21.22 -16.01
N GLN A 296 -11.92 19.91 -15.74
CA GLN A 296 -11.06 18.87 -16.30
C GLN A 296 -9.60 18.92 -15.83
N VAL A 297 -9.35 19.56 -14.69
CA VAL A 297 -8.06 19.51 -13.98
C VAL A 297 -8.13 18.47 -12.87
N ALA A 298 -7.09 17.65 -12.74
CA ALA A 298 -6.92 16.68 -11.67
C ALA A 298 -5.63 16.99 -10.91
N VAL A 299 -5.72 17.08 -9.59
CA VAL A 299 -4.57 17.31 -8.69
C VAL A 299 -4.35 16.02 -7.90
N ALA A 300 -3.28 15.29 -8.22
CA ALA A 300 -2.97 14.02 -7.60
C ALA A 300 -2.24 14.25 -6.28
N ASN A 301 -2.97 14.50 -5.20
CA ASN A 301 -2.44 15.02 -3.94
C ASN A 301 -1.90 16.45 -4.12
N ILE A 302 -2.20 17.30 -3.14
CA ILE A 302 -1.86 18.72 -3.03
C ILE A 302 -0.38 19.04 -3.34
N ALA A 303 0.51 18.08 -3.17
CA ALA A 303 1.95 18.26 -3.39
C ALA A 303 2.43 17.96 -4.81
N HIS A 304 1.66 17.21 -5.62
CA HIS A 304 2.13 16.75 -6.93
C HIS A 304 1.48 17.50 -8.08
N THR A 305 2.16 17.45 -9.23
CA THR A 305 1.76 18.16 -10.44
C THR A 305 0.35 17.82 -10.89
N ALA A 306 -0.37 18.87 -11.29
CA ALA A 306 -1.70 18.74 -11.85
C ALA A 306 -1.62 18.13 -13.24
N SER A 307 -2.70 17.47 -13.64
CA SER A 307 -2.87 16.86 -14.96
C SER A 307 -4.24 17.21 -15.50
N LYS A 308 -4.40 17.16 -16.82
CA LYS A 308 -5.73 17.19 -17.42
C LYS A 308 -6.36 15.80 -17.36
N TRP A 309 -7.67 15.75 -17.24
CA TRP A 309 -8.44 14.53 -17.32
C TRP A 309 -9.57 14.62 -18.33
N SER A 310 -9.98 13.48 -18.87
CA SER A 310 -11.13 13.36 -19.78
C SER A 310 -11.75 11.97 -19.65
N ILE A 311 -12.89 11.76 -20.31
CA ILE A 311 -13.48 10.43 -20.47
C ILE A 311 -13.37 10.06 -21.93
N ASP A 312 -12.78 8.91 -22.22
CA ASP A 312 -12.58 8.44 -23.59
C ASP A 312 -13.87 7.86 -24.21
N SER A 313 -13.78 7.44 -25.48
CA SER A 313 -14.93 6.86 -26.19
C SER A 313 -15.44 5.53 -25.61
N MET A 314 -14.65 4.89 -24.73
CA MET A 314 -15.02 3.65 -24.03
C MET A 314 -15.58 3.94 -22.63
N GLY A 315 -15.72 5.20 -22.23
CA GLY A 315 -16.22 5.57 -20.91
C GLY A 315 -15.19 5.39 -19.79
N GLN A 316 -13.89 5.39 -20.14
CA GLN A 316 -12.80 5.30 -19.18
C GLN A 316 -12.27 6.69 -18.85
N LEU A 317 -11.97 6.93 -17.57
CA LEU A 317 -11.27 8.14 -17.17
C LEU A 317 -9.80 8.05 -17.64
N TYR A 318 -9.37 9.08 -18.34
CA TYR A 318 -8.06 9.20 -18.95
C TYR A 318 -7.33 10.44 -18.43
N ARG A 319 -6.06 10.29 -18.08
CA ARG A 319 -5.17 11.40 -17.68
C ARG A 319 -3.81 11.28 -18.35
N GLU A 320 -3.22 12.42 -18.64
CA GLU A 320 -1.86 12.50 -19.20
C GLU A 320 -0.94 13.27 -18.26
N LYS A 321 0.30 12.79 -18.17
CA LYS A 321 1.43 13.54 -17.64
C LYS A 321 2.21 14.11 -18.82
N LEU A 322 2.29 15.43 -18.88
CA LEU A 322 3.09 16.15 -19.87
C LEU A 322 4.41 16.59 -19.23
N ASP A 323 5.52 16.25 -19.87
CA ASP A 323 6.85 16.69 -19.45
C ASP A 323 7.47 17.60 -20.52
N HIS A 324 8.06 18.71 -20.08
CA HIS A 324 8.91 19.59 -20.86
C HIS A 324 10.38 19.21 -20.58
N PRO A 325 11.25 19.09 -21.60
CA PRO A 325 12.64 18.66 -21.40
C PRO A 325 13.43 19.48 -20.38
N GLU A 326 13.15 20.79 -20.31
CA GLU A 326 13.86 21.71 -19.40
C GLU A 326 13.09 22.06 -18.12
N LEU A 327 11.75 22.01 -18.13
CA LEU A 327 10.92 22.47 -17.00
C LEU A 327 10.38 21.31 -16.17
N GLY A 328 10.57 20.07 -16.64
CA GLY A 328 9.97 18.90 -16.02
C GLY A 328 8.47 18.84 -16.27
N THR A 329 7.72 18.33 -15.30
CA THR A 329 6.28 18.09 -15.46
C THR A 329 5.47 19.38 -15.44
N VAL A 330 4.61 19.55 -16.44
CA VAL A 330 3.78 20.75 -16.63
C VAL A 330 2.32 20.39 -16.88
N LEU A 331 1.38 21.19 -16.39
CA LEU A 331 -0.05 21.01 -16.69
C LEU A 331 -0.39 21.43 -18.13
N ARG A 332 0.27 22.48 -18.63
CA ARG A 332 0.11 23.02 -19.98
C ARG A 332 1.50 23.25 -20.56
N CYS A 333 1.71 22.81 -21.80
CA CYS A 333 2.99 23.07 -22.44
C CYS A 333 3.12 24.57 -22.75
N PRO A 334 4.22 25.23 -22.32
CA PRO A 334 4.45 26.64 -22.65
C PRO A 334 4.80 26.85 -24.12
N ASP A 335 5.27 25.81 -24.81
CA ASP A 335 5.64 25.81 -26.22
C ASP A 335 5.30 24.47 -26.91
N ASN A 336 6.04 24.09 -27.96
CA ASN A 336 5.82 22.85 -28.72
C ASN A 336 6.81 21.72 -28.36
N SER A 337 7.57 21.86 -27.26
CA SER A 337 8.63 20.91 -26.90
C SER A 337 8.19 19.80 -25.95
N CYS A 338 7.02 19.93 -25.31
CA CYS A 338 6.54 18.92 -24.38
C CYS A 338 6.11 17.64 -25.08
N TYR A 339 6.18 16.54 -24.33
CA TYR A 339 5.74 15.22 -24.75
C TYR A 339 4.95 14.56 -23.62
N VAL A 340 4.12 13.58 -23.98
CA VAL A 340 3.40 12.76 -23.01
C VAL A 340 4.37 11.72 -22.46
N SER A 341 4.73 11.81 -21.18
CA SER A 341 5.63 10.86 -20.53
C SER A 341 4.89 9.71 -19.84
N CYS A 342 3.61 9.93 -19.49
CA CYS A 342 2.75 8.90 -18.91
C CYS A 342 1.28 9.11 -19.25
N GLN A 343 0.56 8.02 -19.41
CA GLN A 343 -0.88 7.96 -19.66
C GLN A 343 -1.53 7.06 -18.62
N PHE A 344 -2.54 7.54 -17.91
CA PHE A 344 -3.27 6.80 -16.88
C PHE A 344 -4.70 6.54 -17.33
N TYR A 345 -5.18 5.32 -17.10
CA TYR A 345 -6.51 4.87 -17.46
C TYR A 345 -7.21 4.24 -16.26
N TYR A 346 -8.50 4.54 -16.16
CA TYR A 346 -9.38 4.13 -15.06
C TYR A 346 -10.68 3.59 -15.68
N GLU A 347 -10.78 2.27 -15.76
CA GLU A 347 -11.96 1.55 -16.26
C GLU A 347 -12.86 1.13 -15.10
N LEU A 348 -14.09 1.66 -15.02
CA LEU A 348 -15.02 1.25 -13.97
C LEU A 348 -15.47 -0.20 -14.15
N LEU A 349 -15.33 -1.01 -13.11
CA LEU A 349 -15.76 -2.40 -13.10
C LEU A 349 -17.08 -2.56 -12.36
N ALA A 350 -17.20 -1.92 -11.20
CA ALA A 350 -18.38 -1.96 -10.37
C ALA A 350 -18.43 -0.75 -9.42
N LYS A 351 -19.63 -0.42 -8.93
CA LYS A 351 -19.86 0.61 -7.92
C LYS A 351 -20.69 0.07 -6.77
N LYS A 352 -20.32 0.42 -5.53
CA LYS A 352 -21.11 0.13 -4.33
C LYS A 352 -21.12 1.34 -3.41
N GLY A 353 -22.29 1.95 -3.23
CA GLY A 353 -22.39 3.22 -2.49
C GLY A 353 -21.47 4.27 -3.11
N ASN A 354 -20.55 4.81 -2.30
CA ASN A 354 -19.56 5.80 -2.72
C ASN A 354 -18.19 5.18 -3.09
N THR A 355 -18.09 3.85 -3.12
CA THR A 355 -16.86 3.15 -3.50
C THR A 355 -16.93 2.67 -4.94
N LEU A 356 -15.95 3.06 -5.74
CA LEU A 356 -15.71 2.56 -7.09
C LEU A 356 -14.66 1.46 -7.05
N TYR A 357 -14.87 0.44 -7.89
CA TYR A 357 -13.89 -0.61 -8.17
C TYR A 357 -13.43 -0.39 -9.59
N VAL A 358 -12.18 0.03 -9.75
CA VAL A 358 -11.65 0.52 -11.02
C VAL A 358 -10.47 -0.32 -11.43
N ASN A 359 -10.44 -0.74 -12.69
CA ASN A 359 -9.25 -1.28 -13.31
C ASN A 359 -8.34 -0.12 -13.68
N PHE A 360 -7.27 0.07 -12.91
CA PHE A 360 -6.29 1.10 -13.13
C PHE A 360 -5.08 0.52 -13.86
N TYR A 361 -4.68 1.17 -14.95
CA TYR A 361 -3.44 0.88 -15.66
C TYR A 361 -2.82 2.15 -16.20
N PHE A 362 -1.53 2.07 -16.51
CA PHE A 362 -0.82 3.20 -17.08
C PHE A 362 0.24 2.75 -18.06
N TYR A 363 0.53 3.64 -19.00
CA TYR A 363 1.63 3.53 -19.93
C TYR A 363 2.66 4.60 -19.58
N SER A 364 3.91 4.21 -19.42
CA SER A 364 5.01 5.12 -19.13
C SER A 364 6.19 4.79 -20.01
N GLU A 365 7.04 5.79 -20.24
CA GLU A 365 8.36 5.59 -20.80
C GLU A 365 9.31 4.87 -19.81
N PHE A 366 10.26 4.10 -20.34
CA PHE A 366 11.35 3.50 -19.55
C PHE A 366 12.59 4.40 -19.45
N TYR A 367 12.70 5.37 -20.37
CA TYR A 367 13.73 6.39 -20.44
C TYR A 367 13.10 7.65 -21.03
N PRO A 368 13.60 8.86 -20.70
CA PRO A 368 13.02 10.11 -21.16
C PRO A 368 12.84 10.15 -22.69
N GLN A 369 11.65 10.58 -23.13
CA GLN A 369 11.20 10.63 -24.53
C GLN A 369 11.16 9.26 -25.24
N GLY A 370 11.14 8.17 -24.49
CA GLY A 370 11.00 6.81 -25.01
C GLY A 370 9.56 6.49 -25.42
N PRO A 371 9.33 5.33 -26.07
CA PRO A 371 7.98 4.87 -26.35
C PRO A 371 7.24 4.55 -25.04
N LEU A 372 5.96 4.93 -24.99
CA LEU A 372 5.08 4.56 -23.88
C LEU A 372 4.80 3.05 -23.90
N LYS A 373 5.01 2.41 -22.76
CA LYS A 373 4.81 0.97 -22.57
C LYS A 373 3.94 0.73 -21.36
N MET A 374 3.06 -0.27 -21.45
CA MET A 374 2.18 -0.64 -20.35
C MET A 374 3.02 -1.05 -19.14
N GLN A 375 2.72 -0.49 -17.98
CA GLN A 375 3.50 -0.70 -16.76
C GLN A 375 2.82 -1.63 -15.76
N GLY A 376 1.57 -2.03 -16.02
CA GLY A 376 0.78 -2.90 -15.16
C GLY A 376 -0.71 -2.54 -15.20
N LYS A 377 -1.55 -3.45 -14.69
CA LYS A 377 -3.00 -3.28 -14.56
C LYS A 377 -3.47 -3.87 -13.23
N ARG A 378 -4.25 -3.14 -12.45
CA ARG A 378 -4.66 -3.54 -11.09
C ARG A 378 -6.07 -3.08 -10.78
N ILE A 379 -6.76 -3.78 -9.89
CA ILE A 379 -8.06 -3.34 -9.40
C ILE A 379 -7.82 -2.46 -8.18
N ILE A 380 -8.30 -1.23 -8.22
CA ILE A 380 -8.18 -0.26 -7.13
C ILE A 380 -9.55 0.04 -6.56
N GLN A 381 -9.60 0.15 -5.23
CA GLN A 381 -10.78 0.61 -4.50
C GLN A 381 -10.64 2.12 -4.34
N VAL A 382 -11.63 2.87 -4.82
CA VAL A 382 -11.64 4.34 -4.75
C VAL A 382 -12.86 4.76 -3.97
N GLU A 383 -12.67 5.41 -2.83
CA GLU A 383 -13.75 6.09 -2.12
C GLU A 383 -13.92 7.50 -2.70
N VAL A 384 -15.12 7.82 -3.15
CA VAL A 384 -15.43 9.13 -3.74
C VAL A 384 -16.20 9.98 -2.74
N ARG A 385 -15.82 11.24 -2.62
CA ARG A 385 -16.53 12.26 -1.84
C ARG A 385 -16.80 13.46 -2.74
N ASP A 386 -17.95 14.10 -2.54
CA ASP A 386 -18.35 15.27 -3.33
C ASP A 386 -17.54 16.53 -2.96
N GLN A 387 -16.81 16.51 -1.84
CA GLN A 387 -15.91 17.59 -1.43
C GLN A 387 -14.63 17.63 -2.27
N LEU A 388 -13.99 18.79 -2.33
CA LEU A 388 -12.65 18.99 -2.91
C LEU A 388 -11.70 19.56 -1.85
N GLY A 389 -10.42 19.24 -1.96
CA GLY A 389 -9.39 19.80 -1.08
C GLY A 389 -9.33 19.18 0.32
N VAL A 390 -8.64 19.86 1.23
CA VAL A 390 -8.44 19.39 2.61
C VAL A 390 -8.84 20.46 3.61
N GLU A 391 -9.34 20.02 4.76
CA GLU A 391 -9.69 20.88 5.88
C GLU A 391 -8.61 20.85 6.98
N GLU A 392 -7.72 19.85 6.94
CA GLU A 392 -6.71 19.58 7.95
C GLU A 392 -5.39 19.16 7.28
N PHE A 393 -4.27 19.44 7.96
CA PHE A 393 -2.98 18.89 7.58
C PHE A 393 -2.94 17.38 7.83
N SER A 394 -2.21 16.67 6.98
CA SER A 394 -2.00 15.22 7.09
C SER A 394 -0.63 14.83 6.56
N ASP A 395 0.02 13.90 7.26
CA ASP A 395 1.27 13.28 6.82
C ASP A 395 1.15 12.66 5.41
N SER A 396 -0.07 12.25 5.02
CA SER A 396 -0.35 11.64 3.71
C SER A 396 -0.01 12.54 2.52
N PHE A 397 -0.04 13.86 2.71
CA PHE A 397 0.30 14.81 1.65
C PHE A 397 1.52 15.67 1.95
N LEU A 398 2.07 15.67 3.17
CA LEU A 398 3.26 16.45 3.49
C LEU A 398 4.57 15.74 3.15
N GLY A 399 4.60 14.41 3.12
CA GLY A 399 5.81 13.67 2.75
C GLY A 399 6.28 13.96 1.32
N TYR A 400 7.44 14.63 1.18
CA TYR A 400 8.05 15.06 -0.09
C TYR A 400 7.30 16.16 -0.82
N THR A 401 7.04 17.26 -0.10
CA THR A 401 6.17 18.33 -0.58
C THR A 401 6.89 19.66 -0.60
N ASN A 402 6.82 20.33 -1.74
CA ASN A 402 7.25 21.72 -1.87
C ASN A 402 6.01 22.64 -1.79
N MET A 403 6.08 23.63 -0.90
CA MET A 403 5.11 24.71 -0.83
C MET A 403 5.84 26.04 -0.68
N THR A 404 5.20 27.12 -1.07
CA THR A 404 5.72 28.47 -0.84
C THR A 404 4.83 29.18 0.15
N LEU A 405 5.35 29.55 1.32
CA LEU A 405 4.63 30.35 2.30
C LEU A 405 4.69 31.82 1.87
N GLU A 406 3.53 32.40 1.61
CA GLU A 406 3.34 33.82 1.31
C GLU A 406 2.67 34.51 2.51
N SER A 407 3.33 35.52 3.07
CA SER A 407 2.86 36.30 4.22
C SER A 407 3.35 37.74 4.10
N ASP A 408 2.45 38.73 4.19
CA ASP A 408 2.74 40.17 4.23
C ASP A 408 3.99 40.64 3.46
N GLY A 409 3.98 40.46 2.14
CA GLY A 409 5.06 40.91 1.24
C GLY A 409 6.32 40.05 1.24
N SER A 410 6.33 38.95 1.99
CA SER A 410 7.38 37.92 1.99
C SER A 410 6.90 36.63 1.31
N SER A 411 7.86 35.91 0.74
CA SER A 411 7.64 34.62 0.08
C SER A 411 8.83 33.72 0.40
N ALA A 412 8.56 32.55 1.00
CA ALA A 412 9.59 31.63 1.46
C ALA A 412 9.25 30.19 1.04
N PRO A 413 10.17 29.47 0.37
CA PRO A 413 9.96 28.06 0.05
C PRO A 413 10.07 27.18 1.29
N TYR A 414 9.19 26.18 1.38
CA TYR A 414 9.20 25.13 2.38
C TYR A 414 9.25 23.78 1.68
N PHE A 415 10.19 22.94 2.10
CA PHE A 415 10.25 21.54 1.70
C PHE A 415 10.03 20.63 2.90
N PHE A 416 9.00 19.81 2.83
CA PHE A 416 8.64 18.82 3.84
C PHE A 416 9.07 17.44 3.36
N SER A 417 9.85 16.72 4.16
CA SER A 417 10.29 15.36 3.87
C SER A 417 10.00 14.44 5.03
N MET A 418 9.55 13.23 4.71
CA MET A 418 9.42 12.14 5.68
C MET A 418 10.34 11.02 5.24
N MET A 419 11.39 10.80 6.00
CA MET A 419 12.45 9.86 5.66
C MET A 419 12.65 8.83 6.75
N PRO A 420 12.69 7.53 6.42
CA PRO A 420 13.02 6.52 7.41
C PRO A 420 14.52 6.60 7.78
N THR A 421 14.81 6.91 9.04
CA THR A 421 16.17 6.91 9.59
C THR A 421 16.76 5.51 9.64
N PRO A 422 18.10 5.37 9.69
CA PRO A 422 18.80 4.09 9.71
C PRO A 422 18.20 2.99 10.60
N ASP A 423 17.64 3.35 11.75
CA ASP A 423 16.98 2.49 12.74
C ASP A 423 15.49 2.18 12.47
N GLY A 424 14.89 2.77 11.43
CA GLY A 424 13.52 2.55 10.98
C GLY A 424 12.50 3.50 11.58
N GLN A 425 12.92 4.51 12.36
CA GLN A 425 12.03 5.60 12.74
C GLN A 425 11.77 6.50 11.52
N THR A 426 10.61 7.18 11.48
CA THR A 426 10.37 8.20 10.45
C THR A 426 10.76 9.55 11.03
N VAL A 427 11.69 10.24 10.39
CA VAL A 427 11.99 11.63 10.71
C VAL A 427 11.25 12.52 9.73
N SER A 428 10.49 13.45 10.30
CA SER A 428 9.75 14.49 9.59
C SER A 428 10.56 15.77 9.62
N GLU A 429 11.20 16.12 8.51
CA GLU A 429 12.03 17.31 8.38
C GLU A 429 11.30 18.38 7.56
N VAL A 430 11.50 19.64 7.97
CA VAL A 430 11.06 20.81 7.21
C VAL A 430 12.27 21.69 6.95
N THR A 431 12.47 22.07 5.69
CA THR A 431 13.54 22.98 5.28
C THR A 431 12.95 24.26 4.73
N SER A 432 13.43 25.40 5.23
CA SER A 432 13.08 26.74 4.77
C SER A 432 14.35 27.61 4.64
N PRO A 433 14.28 28.85 4.12
CA PRO A 433 15.41 29.76 4.12
C PRO A 433 16.01 30.05 5.51
N GLU A 434 15.22 29.90 6.57
CA GLU A 434 15.68 30.12 7.95
C GLU A 434 16.50 28.95 8.49
N GLY A 435 16.37 27.76 7.89
CA GLY A 435 17.09 26.56 8.28
C GLY A 435 16.30 25.28 8.10
N THR A 436 16.86 24.18 8.58
CA THR A 436 16.22 22.87 8.63
C THR A 436 15.79 22.57 10.06
N GLY A 437 14.57 22.07 10.22
CA GLY A 437 13.96 21.72 11.49
C GLY A 437 13.07 20.49 11.37
N THR A 438 12.18 20.29 12.33
CA THR A 438 11.23 19.18 12.35
C THR A 438 9.81 19.65 12.14
N PHE A 439 8.94 18.76 11.67
CA PHE A 439 7.49 19.01 11.68
C PHE A 439 6.71 17.82 12.23
N ALA A 440 5.49 18.07 12.68
CA ALA A 440 4.53 17.06 13.08
C ALA A 440 3.11 17.52 12.75
N VAL A 441 2.22 16.57 12.48
CA VAL A 441 0.78 16.82 12.40
C VAL A 441 0.12 16.36 13.69
N VAL A 442 -0.53 17.28 14.40
CA VAL A 442 -1.27 16.98 15.64
C VAL A 442 -2.65 17.61 15.54
N GLU A 443 -3.69 16.77 15.67
CA GLU A 443 -5.09 17.20 15.58
C GLU A 443 -5.38 18.04 14.32
N GLY A 444 -4.85 17.62 13.17
CA GLY A 444 -5.05 18.30 11.88
C GLY A 444 -4.28 19.60 11.69
N LYS A 445 -3.42 19.98 12.64
CA LYS A 445 -2.58 21.19 12.56
C LYS A 445 -1.12 20.83 12.30
N LEU A 446 -0.42 21.68 11.56
CA LEU A 446 1.00 21.51 11.25
C LEU A 446 1.84 22.26 12.27
N TYR A 447 2.64 21.51 13.01
CA TYR A 447 3.63 22.03 13.95
C TYR A 447 4.99 22.00 13.27
N THR A 448 5.70 23.11 13.25
CA THR A 448 7.08 23.19 12.74
C THR A 448 8.00 23.75 13.81
N SER A 449 9.19 23.19 13.96
CA SER A 449 10.23 23.67 14.87
C SER A 449 11.52 23.90 14.10
N ILE A 450 11.84 25.15 13.76
CA ILE A 450 13.06 25.55 13.04
C ILE A 450 13.86 26.48 13.97
N ASN A 451 15.15 26.19 14.18
CA ASN A 451 16.02 26.97 15.08
C ASN A 451 15.43 27.17 16.49
N GLU A 452 14.84 26.12 17.08
CA GLU A 452 14.16 26.13 18.39
C GLU A 452 12.91 27.05 18.46
N GLN A 453 12.44 27.57 17.32
CA GLN A 453 11.19 28.33 17.24
C GLN A 453 10.07 27.42 16.73
N GLU A 454 9.07 27.23 17.58
CA GLU A 454 7.88 26.45 17.26
C GLU A 454 6.78 27.36 16.70
N VAL A 455 6.28 27.02 15.52
CA VAL A 455 5.16 27.69 14.85
C VAL A 455 4.11 26.64 14.51
N ILE A 456 2.85 26.97 14.80
CA ILE A 456 1.69 26.13 14.52
C ILE A 456 0.91 26.77 13.38
N TYR A 457 0.56 25.97 12.37
CA TYR A 457 -0.30 26.36 11.25
C TYR A 457 -1.61 25.58 11.29
N GLU A 458 -2.72 26.31 11.13
CA GLU A 458 -4.07 25.75 11.04
C GLU A 458 -4.71 26.23 9.73
N ILE A 459 -5.31 25.30 8.98
CA ILE A 459 -5.96 25.60 7.71
C ILE A 459 -7.25 26.37 7.99
N THR A 460 -7.38 27.54 7.38
CA THR A 460 -8.62 28.34 7.45
C THR A 460 -9.46 28.19 6.20
N LYS A 461 -8.81 27.98 5.05
CA LYS A 461 -9.48 27.78 3.77
C LYS A 461 -8.59 27.07 2.77
N PHE A 462 -9.16 26.10 2.07
CA PHE A 462 -8.52 25.47 0.91
C PHE A 462 -8.84 26.23 -0.38
N ARG A 463 -7.85 26.33 -1.26
CA ARG A 463 -7.99 26.69 -2.67
C ARG A 463 -7.18 25.71 -3.51
N ARG A 464 -7.58 25.53 -4.77
CA ARG A 464 -6.87 24.62 -5.69
C ARG A 464 -5.38 24.95 -5.80
N ASP A 465 -4.97 26.21 -5.73
CA ASP A 465 -3.58 26.67 -5.87
C ASP A 465 -2.86 26.94 -4.53
N GLY A 466 -3.51 26.69 -3.39
CA GLY A 466 -2.89 26.87 -2.09
C GLY A 466 -3.87 26.78 -0.92
N ILE A 467 -3.34 26.72 0.28
CA ILE A 467 -4.12 26.75 1.53
C ILE A 467 -3.87 28.06 2.26
N GLU A 468 -4.96 28.75 2.60
CA GLU A 468 -4.92 29.83 3.56
C GLU A 468 -4.78 29.23 4.95
N VAL A 469 -3.87 29.80 5.72
CA VAL A 469 -3.55 29.35 7.06
C VAL A 469 -3.49 30.54 8.01
N CYS A 470 -3.84 30.28 9.26
CA CYS A 470 -3.41 31.09 10.39
C CYS A 470 -2.16 30.45 10.99
N TYR A 471 -1.20 31.27 11.40
CA TYR A 471 0.01 30.80 12.08
C TYR A 471 0.29 31.58 13.36
N TYR A 472 0.77 30.87 14.38
CA TYR A 472 0.95 31.40 15.74
C TYR A 472 1.94 30.53 16.56
N PRO A 473 2.56 31.06 17.62
CA PRO A 473 3.46 30.28 18.48
C PRO A 473 2.70 29.33 19.41
N ALA A 474 3.41 28.39 20.04
CA ALA A 474 2.82 27.46 20.99
C ALA A 474 2.07 28.18 22.14
N GLY A 475 0.85 27.71 22.45
CA GLY A 475 -0.02 28.29 23.48
C GLY A 475 -0.99 29.36 22.99
N GLU A 476 -0.89 29.78 21.72
CA GLU A 476 -1.84 30.71 21.09
C GLU A 476 -2.88 29.99 20.18
N SER A 477 -3.65 30.76 19.42
CA SER A 477 -4.64 30.24 18.47
C SER A 477 -4.80 31.17 17.26
N CYS A 478 -5.52 30.72 16.23
CA CYS A 478 -5.84 31.52 15.05
C CYS A 478 -6.56 32.84 15.32
N ARG A 479 -7.18 33.01 16.49
CA ARG A 479 -7.82 34.28 16.86
C ARG A 479 -6.81 35.42 17.06
N THR A 480 -5.58 35.08 17.44
CA THR A 480 -4.50 36.04 17.69
C THR A 480 -3.35 35.91 16.69
N GLY A 481 -3.35 34.84 15.88
CA GLY A 481 -2.33 34.57 14.88
C GLY A 481 -2.40 35.45 13.64
N SER A 482 -1.34 35.37 12.85
CA SER A 482 -1.22 36.04 11.55
C SER A 482 -1.75 35.15 10.42
N SER A 483 -2.19 35.75 9.33
CA SER A 483 -2.65 35.01 8.14
C SER A 483 -1.52 34.85 7.14
N ALA A 484 -1.46 33.69 6.49
CA ALA A 484 -0.53 33.41 5.40
C ALA A 484 -1.19 32.45 4.40
N VAL A 485 -0.52 32.19 3.28
CA VAL A 485 -0.95 31.22 2.28
C VAL A 485 0.22 30.29 1.94
N PHE A 486 0.04 28.98 2.06
CA PHE A 486 0.94 28.04 1.41
C PHE A 486 0.48 27.83 -0.03
N LYS A 487 1.24 28.33 -1.00
CA LYS A 487 1.05 28.08 -2.43
C LYS A 487 1.61 26.73 -2.82
N PHE A 488 0.88 25.99 -3.65
CA PHE A 488 1.30 24.70 -4.18
C PHE A 488 2.10 24.86 -5.47
N SER A 489 3.06 23.96 -5.69
CA SER A 489 3.96 24.00 -6.86
C SER A 489 3.40 23.30 -8.11
N HIS A 490 2.12 22.94 -8.12
CA HIS A 490 1.55 22.07 -9.17
C HIS A 490 0.86 22.83 -10.32
N ASP A 491 0.90 24.17 -10.32
CA ASP A 491 0.44 25.06 -11.40
C ASP A 491 -1.01 24.84 -11.89
N ALA A 492 -1.89 24.34 -11.03
CA ALA A 492 -3.29 24.13 -11.41
C ALA A 492 -4.09 25.43 -11.54
N GLY A 493 -3.56 26.53 -10.97
CA GLY A 493 -4.25 27.79 -10.82
C GLY A 493 -5.45 27.69 -9.86
N PRO A 494 -6.09 28.83 -9.53
CA PRO A 494 -7.30 28.82 -8.70
C PRO A 494 -8.44 28.12 -9.44
N PHE A 495 -9.32 27.46 -8.69
CA PHE A 495 -10.62 27.04 -9.18
C PHE A 495 -11.65 28.13 -8.82
N ILE A 496 -12.43 28.56 -9.80
CA ILE A 496 -13.50 29.54 -9.61
C ILE A 496 -14.79 28.78 -9.94
N GLU A 497 -15.62 28.55 -8.94
CA GLU A 497 -16.99 28.09 -9.14
C GLU A 497 -17.78 29.24 -9.75
N ASP A 498 -18.32 29.04 -10.95
CA ASP A 498 -19.23 29.99 -11.61
C ASP A 498 -20.61 30.03 -10.95
#